data_AF-A0A6V7LP13-F1
#
_entry.id   AF-A0A6V7LP13-F1
#
_cell.length_a   1.000
_cell.length_b   1.000
_cell.length_c   1.000
_cell.angle_alpha   90.00
_cell.angle_beta   90.00
_cell.angle_gamma   90.00
#
_symmetry.space_group_name_H-M   'P 1'
#
loop_
_entity.id
_entity.type
_entity.pdbx_description
1 polymer ?
#
loop_
_entity_poly.entity_id
_entity_poly.type
_entity_poly.pdbx_seq_one_letter_code
_entity_poly.pdbx_strand_id
1 'polypeptide(L)'
;IFDKTGQFKSQFGIPGKEEGQLWYPRKVAVMRNCGKFVVCDRGNERSRMQIFTKNGHFIKKIAIRYIDIVAGLAVTTQGNIVAVDSVSPTVFVINDSGNLLSWFDCSDYMREPSDIAIS
;
A
#
# COMPACT_ATOMS: atom_id res chain seq x y z
N ILE A 1 13.27 8.42 -4.32
CA ILE A 1 12.32 9.51 -4.62
C ILE A 1 13.00 10.42 -5.63
N PHE A 2 12.34 10.65 -6.76
CA PHE A 2 12.85 11.50 -7.84
C PHE A 2 11.88 12.66 -8.06
N ASP A 3 12.38 13.77 -8.59
CA ASP A 3 11.48 14.82 -9.10
C ASP A 3 10.96 14.47 -10.50
N LYS A 4 10.15 15.37 -11.07
CA LYS A 4 9.54 15.20 -12.40
C LYS A 4 10.56 15.25 -13.55
N THR A 5 11.78 15.73 -13.29
CA THR A 5 12.88 15.74 -14.25
C THR A 5 13.74 14.47 -14.15
N GLY A 6 13.43 13.59 -13.19
CA GLY A 6 14.18 12.38 -12.94
C GLY A 6 15.40 12.58 -12.04
N GLN A 7 15.59 13.75 -11.42
CA GLN A 7 16.69 13.95 -10.49
C GLN A 7 16.41 13.25 -9.16
N PHE A 8 17.40 12.53 -8.64
CA PHE A 8 17.33 11.89 -7.33
C PHE A 8 17.24 12.94 -6.23
N LYS A 9 16.24 12.81 -5.35
CA LYS A 9 16.09 13.69 -4.17
C LYS A 9 16.49 13.01 -2.88
N SER A 10 15.95 11.82 -2.64
CA SER A 10 16.14 11.11 -1.39
C SER A 10 15.67 9.65 -1.49
N GLN A 11 16.02 8.86 -0.49
CA GLN A 11 15.55 7.49 -0.29
C GLN A 11 15.27 7.26 1.19
N PHE A 12 14.47 6.24 1.51
CA PHE A 12 14.17 5.86 2.88
C PHE A 12 13.86 4.36 2.98
N GLY A 13 13.85 3.86 4.21
CA GLY A 13 13.70 2.45 4.52
C GLY A 13 15.04 1.72 4.58
N ILE A 14 15.14 0.74 5.47
CA ILE A 14 16.27 -0.18 5.60
C ILE A 14 15.74 -1.62 5.52
N PRO A 15 16.55 -2.60 5.08
CA PRO A 15 16.12 -3.99 5.03
C PRO A 15 15.73 -4.53 6.41
N GLY A 16 14.57 -5.18 6.50
CA GLY A 16 14.17 -5.95 7.68
C GLY A 16 12.66 -5.99 7.93
N LYS A 17 12.26 -6.73 8.96
CA LYS A 17 10.86 -7.05 9.28
C LYS A 17 10.29 -6.29 10.48
N GLU A 18 11.10 -5.46 11.14
CA GLU A 18 10.64 -4.60 12.22
C GLU A 18 9.85 -3.39 11.68
N GLU A 19 9.20 -2.66 12.58
CA GLU A 19 8.50 -1.43 12.26
C GLU A 19 9.45 -0.36 11.67
N GLY A 20 9.04 0.25 10.57
CA GLY A 20 9.84 1.22 9.83
C GLY A 20 10.93 0.61 8.92
N GLN A 21 11.21 -0.68 9.06
CA GLN A 21 12.02 -1.43 8.10
C GLN A 21 11.15 -1.93 6.94
N LEU A 22 11.77 -2.22 5.79
CA LEU A 22 11.10 -2.73 4.60
C LEU A 22 11.66 -4.09 4.20
N TRP A 23 10.77 -5.03 3.87
CA TRP A 23 11.14 -6.39 3.48
C TRP A 23 10.56 -6.74 2.10
N TYR A 24 11.36 -6.60 1.06
CA TYR A 24 10.92 -6.73 -0.34
C TYR A 24 9.69 -5.86 -0.64
N PRO A 25 9.79 -4.52 -0.57
CA PRO A 25 8.67 -3.62 -0.89
C PRO A 25 8.23 -3.82 -2.35
N ARG A 26 6.92 -3.90 -2.58
CA ARG A 26 6.33 -4.21 -3.90
C ARG A 26 5.44 -3.10 -4.44
N LYS A 27 4.73 -2.38 -3.56
CA LYS A 27 3.75 -1.37 -3.95
C LYS A 27 3.89 -0.13 -3.08
N VAL A 28 3.64 1.03 -3.68
CA VAL A 28 3.64 2.33 -3.00
C VAL A 28 2.52 3.19 -3.56
N ALA A 29 1.84 3.93 -2.68
CA ALA A 29 0.88 4.96 -3.04
C ALA A 29 1.11 6.22 -2.20
N VAL A 30 0.69 7.38 -2.71
CA VAL A 30 0.85 8.67 -2.04
C VAL A 30 -0.52 9.22 -1.62
N MET A 31 -0.67 9.56 -0.34
CA MET A 31 -1.83 10.29 0.16
C MET A 31 -1.72 11.76 -0.28
N ARG A 32 -2.43 12.15 -1.33
CA ARG A 32 -2.25 13.46 -2.00
C ARG A 32 -2.34 14.68 -1.08
N ASN A 33 -3.20 14.64 -0.08
CA ASN A 33 -3.44 15.75 0.85
C ASN A 33 -2.26 16.04 1.80
N CYS A 34 -1.44 15.04 2.14
CA CYS A 34 -0.37 15.17 3.13
C CYS A 34 1.01 14.70 2.64
N GLY A 35 1.07 14.07 1.46
CA GLY A 35 2.29 13.51 0.89
C GLY A 35 2.83 12.27 1.63
N LYS A 36 2.06 11.69 2.55
CA LYS A 36 2.45 10.43 3.22
C LYS A 36 2.50 9.29 2.19
N PHE A 37 3.45 8.39 2.37
CA PHE A 37 3.56 7.16 1.57
C PHE A 37 2.87 6.02 2.29
N VAL A 38 2.05 5.27 1.56
CA VAL A 38 1.57 3.95 1.97
C VAL A 38 2.42 2.94 1.22
N VAL A 39 3.18 2.12 1.92
CA VAL A 39 4.08 1.12 1.32
C VAL A 39 3.60 -0.27 1.71
N CYS A 40 3.46 -1.15 0.72
CA CYS A 40 3.24 -2.57 0.94
C CYS A 40 4.51 -3.36 0.63
N ASP A 41 4.87 -4.24 1.56
CA ASP A 41 5.99 -5.16 1.43
C ASP A 41 5.56 -6.60 1.76
N ARG A 42 6.49 -7.55 1.69
CA ARG A 42 6.19 -9.00 1.80
C ARG A 42 5.97 -9.47 3.25
N GLY A 43 6.16 -8.62 4.26
CA GLY A 43 5.96 -8.99 5.66
C GLY A 43 6.57 -10.35 6.06
N ASN A 44 5.81 -11.12 6.85
CA ASN A 44 6.10 -12.52 7.16
C ASN A 44 4.98 -13.38 6.57
N GLU A 45 5.25 -14.04 5.43
CA GLU A 45 4.33 -14.89 4.66
C GLU A 45 3.19 -14.15 3.96
N ARG A 46 2.59 -13.15 4.61
CA ARG A 46 1.57 -12.24 4.05
C ARG A 46 2.11 -10.84 3.87
N SER A 47 1.46 -10.07 3.00
CA SER A 47 1.75 -8.64 2.82
C SER A 47 1.68 -7.89 4.15
N ARG A 48 2.51 -6.85 4.26
CA ARG A 48 2.48 -5.88 5.36
C ARG A 48 2.37 -4.49 4.76
N MET A 49 1.53 -3.65 5.36
CA MET A 49 1.33 -2.26 4.95
C MET A 49 1.82 -1.30 6.04
N GLN A 50 2.58 -0.28 5.65
CA GLN A 50 3.15 0.72 6.55
C GLN A 50 2.97 2.12 5.97
N ILE A 51 2.76 3.11 6.85
CA ILE A 51 2.70 4.53 6.47
C ILE A 51 4.00 5.21 6.86
N PHE A 52 4.53 6.01 5.93
CA PHE A 52 5.67 6.88 6.12
C PHE A 52 5.30 8.33 5.84
N THR A 53 5.97 9.29 6.48
CA THR A 53 5.86 10.71 6.17
C THR A 53 6.38 11.00 4.76
N LYS A 54 6.09 12.20 4.23
CA LYS A 54 6.65 12.67 2.94
C LYS A 54 8.19 12.70 2.88
N ASN A 55 8.85 12.69 4.04
CA ASN A 55 10.31 12.65 4.18
C ASN A 55 10.84 11.23 4.43
N GLY A 56 9.97 10.21 4.47
CA GLY A 56 10.37 8.82 4.62
C GLY A 56 10.51 8.32 6.06
N HIS A 57 10.12 9.12 7.07
CA HIS A 57 10.08 8.65 8.45
C HIS A 57 8.86 7.75 8.69
N PHE A 58 9.07 6.62 9.37
CA PHE A 58 8.00 5.71 9.75
C PHE A 58 6.96 6.42 10.64
N ILE A 59 5.68 6.12 10.39
CA ILE A 59 4.57 6.59 11.23
C ILE A 59 3.95 5.41 11.98
N LYS A 60 3.46 4.42 11.23
CA LYS A 60 2.77 3.25 11.79
C LYS A 60 2.66 2.11 10.78
N LYS A 61 2.53 0.89 11.29
CA LYS A 61 2.02 -0.26 10.54
C LYS A 61 0.49 -0.22 10.53
N ILE A 62 -0.13 -0.58 9.41
CA ILE A 62 -1.59 -0.73 9.32
C ILE A 62 -1.94 -2.22 9.30
N ALA A 63 -2.99 -2.60 10.03
CA ALA A 63 -3.54 -3.95 9.97
C ALA A 63 -4.32 -4.14 8.65
N ILE A 64 -3.89 -5.08 7.82
CA ILE A 64 -4.60 -5.51 6.60
C ILE A 64 -5.19 -6.90 6.79
N ARG A 65 -6.21 -6.98 7.66
CA ARG A 65 -6.75 -8.25 8.20
C ARG A 65 -7.35 -9.19 7.14
N TYR A 66 -7.78 -8.63 6.02
CA TYR A 66 -8.53 -9.34 4.98
C TYR A 66 -7.74 -9.50 3.67
N ILE A 67 -6.47 -9.06 3.64
CA ILE A 67 -5.66 -9.05 2.43
C ILE A 67 -4.41 -9.89 2.68
N ASP A 68 -4.23 -10.95 1.90
CA ASP A 68 -3.07 -11.81 2.04
C ASP A 68 -1.89 -11.31 1.20
N ILE A 69 -2.14 -10.99 -0.07
CA ILE A 69 -1.11 -10.50 -1.00
C ILE A 69 -1.62 -9.27 -1.75
N VAL A 70 -1.08 -8.09 -1.43
CA VAL A 70 -1.42 -6.85 -2.11
C VAL A 70 -0.81 -6.86 -3.51
N ALA A 71 -1.64 -7.06 -4.54
CA ALA A 71 -1.24 -6.98 -5.94
C ALA A 71 -1.47 -5.60 -6.55
N GLY A 72 -2.42 -4.81 -6.04
CA GLY A 72 -2.63 -3.42 -6.46
C GLY A 72 -2.80 -2.51 -5.25
N LEU A 73 -2.29 -1.28 -5.33
CA LEU A 73 -2.43 -0.29 -4.27
C LEU A 73 -2.65 1.11 -4.84
N ALA A 74 -3.75 1.75 -4.46
CA ALA A 74 -4.06 3.13 -4.78
C ALA A 74 -4.60 3.87 -3.55
N VAL A 75 -4.70 5.20 -3.63
CA VAL A 75 -5.29 6.04 -2.59
C VAL A 75 -6.26 7.02 -3.24
N THR A 76 -7.49 7.07 -2.72
CA THR A 76 -8.54 8.00 -3.13
C THR A 76 -8.21 9.45 -2.73
N THR A 77 -8.91 10.44 -3.30
CA THR A 77 -8.76 11.85 -2.91
C THR A 77 -9.12 12.13 -1.46
N GLN A 78 -10.01 11.33 -0.86
CA GLN A 78 -10.40 11.41 0.55
C GLN A 78 -9.37 10.76 1.49
N GLY A 79 -8.34 10.10 0.95
CA GLY A 79 -7.30 9.43 1.74
C GLY A 79 -7.60 7.98 2.10
N ASN A 80 -8.68 7.40 1.59
CA ASN A 80 -8.93 5.96 1.73
C ASN A 80 -7.96 5.18 0.84
N ILE A 81 -7.43 4.09 1.38
CA ILE A 81 -6.51 3.18 0.70
C ILE A 81 -7.34 2.13 -0.01
N VAL A 82 -7.09 1.93 -1.30
CA VAL A 82 -7.71 0.88 -2.10
C VAL A 82 -6.65 -0.15 -2.42
N ALA A 83 -6.88 -1.39 -2.03
CA ALA A 83 -5.97 -2.49 -2.25
C ALA A 83 -6.68 -3.68 -2.88
N VAL A 84 -5.96 -4.40 -3.73
CA VAL A 84 -6.46 -5.61 -4.38
C VAL A 84 -5.68 -6.80 -3.85
N ASP A 85 -6.40 -7.79 -3.33
CA ASP A 85 -5.83 -9.09 -2.95
C ASP A 85 -5.68 -9.98 -4.18
N SER A 86 -4.57 -10.71 -4.30
CA SER A 86 -4.39 -11.68 -5.39
C SER A 86 -4.62 -13.13 -5.01
N VAL A 87 -4.79 -13.44 -3.72
CA VAL A 87 -5.09 -14.82 -3.29
C VAL A 87 -6.57 -15.12 -3.50
N SER A 88 -7.43 -14.22 -3.06
CA SER A 88 -8.87 -14.21 -3.34
C SER A 88 -9.22 -12.89 -4.00
N PRO A 89 -9.24 -12.80 -5.35
CA PRO A 89 -9.39 -11.52 -6.07
C PRO A 89 -10.56 -10.68 -5.54
N THR A 90 -10.21 -9.70 -4.72
CA THR A 90 -11.15 -8.86 -3.96
C THR A 90 -10.53 -7.48 -3.85
N VAL A 91 -11.34 -6.46 -4.09
CA VAL A 91 -10.97 -5.07 -3.88
C VAL A 91 -11.43 -4.65 -2.50
N PHE A 92 -10.51 -4.14 -1.69
CA PHE A 92 -10.76 -3.61 -0.37
C PHE A 92 -10.52 -2.10 -0.33
N VAL A 93 -11.42 -1.38 0.32
CA VAL A 93 -11.27 0.04 0.65
C VAL A 93 -11.14 0.16 2.16
N ILE A 94 -9.99 0.64 2.63
CA ILE A 94 -9.68 0.77 4.06
C ILE A 94 -9.26 2.21 4.38
N ASN A 95 -9.48 2.65 5.62
CA ASN A 95 -8.93 3.92 6.09
C ASN A 95 -7.46 3.76 6.54
N ASP A 96 -6.82 4.87 6.90
CA ASP A 96 -5.42 4.90 7.34
C ASP A 96 -5.17 4.20 8.69
N SER A 97 -6.21 3.78 9.40
CA SER A 97 -6.15 3.03 10.64
C SER A 97 -6.33 1.52 10.42
N GLY A 98 -6.61 1.12 9.18
CA GLY A 98 -6.82 -0.28 8.79
C GLY A 98 -8.25 -0.77 8.98
N ASN A 99 -9.18 0.13 9.26
CA ASN A 99 -10.60 -0.23 9.32
C ASN A 99 -11.12 -0.41 7.89
N LEU A 100 -11.83 -1.51 7.69
CA LEU A 100 -12.53 -1.79 6.44
C LEU A 100 -13.71 -0.84 6.27
N LEU A 101 -13.78 -0.15 5.14
CA LEU A 101 -14.88 0.75 4.78
C LEU A 101 -15.85 0.07 3.82
N SER A 102 -15.32 -0.60 2.80
CA SER A 102 -16.11 -1.38 1.84
C SER A 102 -15.21 -2.39 1.13
N TRP A 103 -15.82 -3.37 0.49
CA TRP A 103 -15.13 -4.32 -0.38
C TRP A 103 -16.09 -4.87 -1.44
N PHE A 104 -15.52 -5.45 -2.49
CA PHE A 104 -16.28 -6.24 -3.45
C PHE A 104 -15.40 -7.34 -4.03
N ASP A 105 -15.98 -8.53 -4.17
CA ASP A 105 -15.35 -9.64 -4.87
C ASP A 105 -15.25 -9.31 -6.36
N CYS A 106 -14.12 -9.66 -6.97
CA CYS A 106 -13.92 -9.54 -8.40
C CYS A 106 -13.41 -10.83 -9.04
N SER A 107 -13.53 -11.97 -8.36
CA SER A 107 -12.96 -13.26 -8.78
C SER A 107 -13.55 -13.79 -10.09
N ASP A 108 -14.81 -13.49 -10.37
CA ASP A 108 -15.47 -13.85 -11.64
C ASP A 108 -14.94 -13.05 -12.85
N TYR A 109 -14.36 -11.87 -12.61
CA TYR A 109 -13.96 -10.93 -13.68
C TYR A 109 -12.44 -10.72 -13.75
N MET A 110 -11.72 -11.02 -12.68
CA MET A 110 -10.30 -10.74 -12.52
C MET A 110 -9.60 -11.91 -11.83
N ARG A 111 -8.99 -12.79 -12.63
CA ARG A 111 -8.30 -13.98 -12.10
C ARG A 111 -6.90 -13.70 -11.57
N GLU A 112 -6.18 -12.79 -12.23
CA GLU A 112 -4.78 -12.47 -11.93
C GLU A 112 -4.63 -10.96 -11.79
N PRO A 113 -5.10 -10.35 -10.68
CA PRO A 113 -4.89 -8.94 -10.44
C PRO A 113 -3.39 -8.61 -10.41
N SER A 114 -3.00 -7.57 -11.14
CA SER A 114 -1.62 -7.09 -11.17
C SER A 114 -1.45 -5.66 -10.68
N ASP A 115 -2.50 -4.83 -10.76
CA ASP A 115 -2.51 -3.46 -10.27
C ASP A 115 -3.92 -2.86 -10.14
N ILE A 116 -4.02 -1.68 -9.54
CA ILE A 116 -5.25 -0.88 -9.50
C ILE A 116 -4.93 0.62 -9.57
N ALA A 117 -5.79 1.38 -10.23
CA ALA A 117 -5.76 2.84 -10.25
C ALA A 117 -7.15 3.41 -9.94
N ILE A 118 -7.19 4.60 -9.37
CA ILE A 118 -8.43 5.33 -9.05
C ILE A 118 -8.32 6.73 -9.65
N SER A 119 -9.39 7.19 -10.29
CA SER A 119 -9.54 8.53 -10.88
C SER A 119 -10.01 9.56 -9.87
#